data_AF-A0A382VZL5-F1
#
_entry.id   AF-A0A382VZL5-F1
#
_cell.length_a   1.000
_cell.length_b   1.000
_cell.length_c   1.000
_cell.angle_alpha   90.00
_cell.angle_beta   90.00
_cell.angle_gamma   90.00
#
_symmetry.space_group_name_H-M   'P 1'
#
loop_
_entity.id
_entity.type
_entity.pdbx_description
1 polymer ?
#
loop_
_entity_poly.entity_id
_entity_poly.type
_entity_poly.pdbx_seq_one_letter_code
_entity_poly.pdbx_strand_id
1 'polypeptide(L)'
;MILGLEDIPGGTPLFSFFIWLGLSGLFYLVCYVAVLNVLDDLTRNSLLKIPAMLGAAIPSAGLMAMFHYKPFALGVLITIANFYRVRDKIQNTPEKWEGLKISPALFYCASYAYI
;
A
#
# COMPACT_ATOMS: atom_id res chain seq x y z
N MET A 1 -25.70 17.36 -30.98
CA MET A 1 -24.50 17.89 -30.31
C MET A 1 -24.49 17.28 -28.91
N ILE A 2 -23.64 16.28 -28.68
CA ILE A 2 -23.47 15.70 -27.34
C ILE A 2 -22.57 16.70 -26.61
N LEU A 3 -23.01 17.25 -25.47
CA LEU A 3 -22.16 18.14 -24.68
C LEU A 3 -20.86 17.41 -24.34
N GLY A 4 -19.72 18.02 -24.67
CA GLY A 4 -18.43 17.56 -24.20
C GLY A 4 -18.35 17.71 -22.69
N LEU A 5 -17.51 16.89 -22.03
CA LEU A 5 -17.28 17.01 -20.58
C LEU A 5 -16.73 18.40 -20.20
N GLU A 6 -16.09 19.05 -21.17
CA GLU A 6 -15.56 20.41 -21.12
C GLU A 6 -16.63 21.51 -21.26
N ASP A 7 -17.85 21.18 -21.71
CA ASP A 7 -18.99 22.11 -21.77
C ASP A 7 -19.77 22.17 -20.43
N ILE A 8 -19.45 21.28 -19.48
CA ILE A 8 -20.04 21.26 -18.14
C ILE A 8 -19.14 22.08 -17.21
N PRO A 9 -19.64 23.15 -16.56
CA PRO A 9 -18.83 23.91 -15.60
C PRO A 9 -18.39 22.99 -14.45
N GLY A 10 -17.08 22.72 -14.40
CA GLY A 10 -16.49 21.80 -13.42
C GLY A 10 -16.48 20.31 -13.81
N GLY A 11 -16.89 19.93 -15.02
CA GLY A 11 -16.92 18.53 -15.49
C GLY A 11 -15.52 17.89 -15.55
N THR A 12 -14.56 18.56 -16.18
CA THR A 12 -13.15 18.12 -16.29
C THR A 12 -12.46 17.90 -14.93
N PRO A 13 -12.56 18.82 -13.95
CA PRO A 13 -11.97 18.60 -12.62
C PRO A 13 -12.68 17.50 -11.80
N LEU A 14 -14.01 17.36 -11.91
CA LEU A 14 -14.74 16.26 -11.25
C LEU A 14 -14.29 14.88 -11.76
N PHE A 15 -14.17 14.73 -13.09
CA PHE A 15 -13.71 13.46 -13.67
C PHE A 15 -12.26 13.15 -13.31
N SER A 16 -11.40 14.16 -13.28
CA SER A 16 -10.02 14.04 -12.83
C SER A 16 -9.93 13.59 -11.35
N PHE A 17 -10.84 14.07 -10.50
CA PHE A 17 -10.95 13.61 -9.12
C PHE A 17 -11.34 12.13 -9.03
N PHE A 18 -12.32 11.66 -9.82
CA PHE A 18 -12.70 10.25 -9.82
C PHE A 18 -11.59 9.33 -10.34
N ILE A 19 -10.85 9.74 -11.37
CA ILE A 19 -9.66 9.01 -11.84
C ILE A 19 -8.63 8.93 -10.73
N TRP A 20 -8.33 10.06 -10.08
CA TRP A 20 -7.39 10.09 -8.96
C TRP A 20 -7.86 9.20 -7.80
N LEU A 21 -9.14 9.22 -7.45
CA LEU A 21 -9.73 8.38 -6.40
C LEU A 21 -9.68 6.89 -6.76
N GLY A 22 -9.97 6.54 -8.02
CA GLY A 22 -9.89 5.16 -8.51
C GLY A 22 -8.46 4.62 -8.48
N LEU A 23 -7.50 5.38 -9.00
CA LEU A 23 -6.07 5.05 -8.93
C LEU A 23 -5.60 4.93 -7.48
N SER A 24 -6.02 5.87 -6.62
CA SER A 24 -5.75 5.86 -5.18
C SER A 24 -6.20 4.55 -4.52
N GLY A 25 -7.45 4.14 -4.77
CA GLY A 25 -7.98 2.88 -4.26
C GLY A 25 -7.21 1.66 -4.82
N LEU A 26 -6.88 1.67 -6.11
CA LEU A 26 -6.13 0.59 -6.75
C LEU A 26 -4.73 0.44 -6.15
N PHE A 27 -3.99 1.54 -6.00
CA PHE A 27 -2.66 1.53 -5.38
C PHE A 27 -2.72 1.11 -3.91
N TYR A 28 -3.72 1.57 -3.17
CA TYR A 28 -3.93 1.12 -1.79
C TYR A 28 -4.16 -0.38 -1.70
N LEU A 29 -5.00 -0.95 -2.56
CA LEU A 29 -5.30 -2.38 -2.54
C LEU A 29 -4.12 -3.23 -3.00
N VAL A 30 -3.50 -2.87 -4.12
CA VAL A 30 -2.46 -3.69 -4.76
C VAL A 30 -1.11 -3.46 -4.09
N CYS A 31 -0.62 -2.22 -4.09
CA CYS A 31 0.71 -1.92 -3.56
C CYS A 31 0.73 -1.98 -2.04
N TYR A 32 -0.27 -1.46 -1.34
CA TYR A 32 -0.23 -1.47 0.12
C TYR A 32 -0.78 -2.76 0.73
N VAL A 33 -2.05 -3.10 0.50
CA VAL A 33 -2.68 -4.26 1.19
C VAL A 33 -2.12 -5.59 0.69
N ALA A 34 -2.08 -5.82 -0.62
CA ALA A 34 -1.71 -7.13 -1.16
C ALA A 34 -0.23 -7.43 -0.99
N VAL A 35 0.67 -6.54 -1.45
CA VAL A 35 2.13 -6.77 -1.36
C VAL A 35 2.56 -6.98 0.09
N LEU A 36 2.15 -6.12 1.02
CA LEU A 36 2.56 -6.26 2.41
C LEU A 36 2.02 -7.54 3.06
N ASN A 37 0.80 -7.98 2.73
CA ASN A 37 0.25 -9.22 3.28
C ASN A 37 0.90 -10.46 2.68
N VAL A 38 1.12 -10.49 1.37
CA VAL A 38 1.78 -11.62 0.68
C VAL A 38 3.23 -11.76 1.15
N LEU A 39 3.97 -10.66 1.24
CA LEU A 39 5.36 -10.70 1.69
C LEU A 39 5.46 -11.07 3.17
N ASP A 40 4.54 -10.61 4.01
CA ASP A 40 4.48 -11.05 5.40
C ASP A 40 4.23 -12.56 5.52
N ASP A 41 3.33 -13.10 4.71
CA ASP A 41 3.01 -14.54 4.69
C ASP A 41 4.19 -15.39 4.18
N LEU A 42 4.89 -14.89 3.16
CA LEU A 42 6.03 -15.58 2.55
C LEU A 42 7.27 -15.55 3.44
N THR A 43 7.58 -14.40 4.04
CA THR A 43 8.84 -14.19 4.79
C THR A 43 8.69 -14.42 6.30
N ARG A 44 7.45 -14.41 6.82
CA ARG A 44 7.10 -14.66 8.23
C ARG A 44 7.96 -13.81 9.19
N ASN A 45 8.76 -14.44 10.05
CA ASN A 45 9.67 -13.79 10.99
C ASN A 45 11.14 -13.97 10.58
N SER A 46 11.44 -13.86 9.28
CA SER A 46 12.80 -13.94 8.74
C SER A 46 13.39 -12.56 8.47
N LEU A 47 14.70 -12.40 8.71
CA LEU A 47 15.46 -11.20 8.33
C LEU A 47 15.39 -10.91 6.82
N LEU A 48 15.10 -11.94 5.99
CA LEU A 48 14.86 -11.78 4.55
C LEU A 48 13.63 -10.92 4.23
N LYS A 49 12.77 -10.61 5.22
CA LYS A 49 11.65 -9.70 5.04
C LYS A 49 12.08 -8.31 4.56
N ILE A 50 13.15 -7.76 5.13
CA ILE A 50 13.64 -6.41 4.80
C ILE A 50 14.03 -6.31 3.31
N PRO A 51 14.94 -7.14 2.77
CA PRO A 51 15.30 -7.06 1.37
C PRO A 51 14.14 -7.42 0.43
N ALA A 52 13.25 -8.34 0.83
CA ALA A 52 12.06 -8.66 0.03
C ALA A 52 11.09 -7.47 -0.09
N MET A 53 10.85 -6.78 1.04
CA MET A 53 10.03 -5.57 1.08
C MET A 53 10.66 -4.44 0.25
N LEU A 54 11.97 -4.18 0.41
CA LEU A 54 12.68 -3.19 -0.42
C LEU A 54 12.65 -3.53 -1.92
N GLY A 55 12.81 -4.80 -2.27
CA GLY A 55 12.72 -5.26 -3.66
C GLY A 55 11.34 -5.04 -4.26
N ALA A 56 10.28 -5.25 -3.49
CA ALA A 56 8.90 -5.02 -3.94
C ALA A 56 8.51 -3.53 -4.03
N ALA A 57 9.24 -2.64 -3.34
CA ALA A 57 9.05 -1.21 -3.47
C ALA A 57 9.38 -0.72 -4.90
N ILE A 58 10.36 -1.32 -5.57
CA ILE A 58 10.78 -0.96 -6.93
C ILE A 58 9.63 -1.06 -7.96
N PRO A 59 8.97 -2.24 -8.15
CA PRO A 59 7.87 -2.34 -9.09
C PRO A 59 6.66 -1.49 -8.67
N SER A 60 6.45 -1.29 -7.37
CA SER A 60 5.37 -0.45 -6.85
C SER A 60 5.59 1.03 -7.21
N ALA A 61 6.82 1.53 -7.02
CA ALA A 61 7.22 2.88 -7.43
C ALA A 61 7.19 3.03 -8.96
N GLY A 62 7.61 2.00 -9.71
CA GLY A 62 7.52 1.99 -11.17
C GLY A 62 6.09 2.12 -11.68
N LEU A 63 5.13 1.41 -11.07
CA LEU A 63 3.71 1.56 -11.37
C LEU A 63 3.21 2.97 -11.07
N MET A 64 3.54 3.52 -9.89
CA MET A 64 3.14 4.90 -9.53
C MET A 64 3.69 5.94 -10.52
N ALA A 65 4.93 5.76 -10.98
CA ALA A 65 5.55 6.62 -11.98
C ALA A 65 4.85 6.51 -13.34
N MET A 66 4.50 5.30 -13.79
CA MET A 66 3.82 5.04 -15.07
C MET A 66 2.44 5.72 -15.14
N PHE A 67 1.72 5.80 -14.02
CA PHE A 67 0.41 6.46 -13.93
C PHE A 67 0.49 7.93 -13.49
N HIS A 68 1.69 8.52 -13.39
CA HIS A 68 1.92 9.88 -12.88
C HIS A 68 1.19 10.17 -11.55
N TYR A 69 1.06 9.13 -10.72
CA TYR A 69 0.28 9.19 -9.49
C TYR A 69 1.10 9.84 -8.38
N LYS A 70 0.52 10.84 -7.70
CA LYS A 70 1.14 11.53 -6.57
C LYS A 70 0.54 10.99 -5.26
N PRO A 71 1.26 10.15 -4.50
CA PRO A 71 0.69 9.47 -3.35
C PRO A 71 0.62 10.32 -2.08
N PHE A 72 0.93 11.62 -2.07
CA PHE A 72 1.12 12.40 -0.83
C PHE A 72 0.04 12.23 0.24
N ALA A 73 -1.25 12.38 -0.13
CA ALA A 73 -2.35 12.20 0.81
C ALA A 73 -2.51 10.74 1.26
N LEU A 74 -2.31 9.80 0.35
CA LEU A 74 -2.40 8.37 0.62
C LEU A 74 -1.22 7.84 1.43
N GLY A 75 -0.04 8.41 1.26
CA GLY A 75 1.18 8.06 1.99
C GLY A 75 0.99 8.26 3.48
N VAL A 76 0.48 9.42 3.90
CA VAL A 76 0.18 9.70 5.32
C VAL A 76 -0.83 8.70 5.88
N LEU A 77 -1.92 8.44 5.14
CA LEU A 77 -2.94 7.47 5.55
C LEU A 77 -2.37 6.05 5.65
N ILE A 78 -1.53 5.65 4.69
CA ILE A 78 -0.86 4.35 4.66
C ILE A 78 0.10 4.21 5.85
N THR A 79 0.87 5.24 6.19
CA THR A 79 1.76 5.22 7.37
C THR A 79 0.98 4.93 8.64
N ILE A 80 -0.14 5.64 8.86
CA ILE A 80 -0.98 5.46 10.05
C ILE A 80 -1.66 4.08 10.01
N ALA A 81 -2.25 3.70 8.88
CA ALA A 81 -2.90 2.40 8.72
C ALA A 81 -1.92 1.25 8.94
N ASN A 82 -0.65 1.40 8.51
CA ASN A 82 0.37 0.36 8.64
C ASN A 82 0.74 0.13 10.11
N PHE A 83 0.76 1.19 10.91
CA PHE A 83 0.97 1.07 12.35
C PHE A 83 -0.07 0.14 12.98
N TYR A 84 -1.36 0.37 12.72
CA TYR A 84 -2.44 -0.46 13.25
C TYR A 84 -2.42 -1.87 12.65
N ARG A 85 -2.13 -2.02 11.36
CA ARG A 85 -2.02 -3.32 10.68
C ARG A 85 -0.95 -4.20 11.32
N VAL A 86 0.25 -3.66 11.53
CA VAL A 86 1.37 -4.40 12.13
C VAL A 86 1.07 -4.71 13.59
N ARG A 87 0.53 -3.75 14.34
CA ARG A 87 0.10 -3.96 15.73
C ARG A 87 -0.91 -5.09 15.85
N ASP A 88 -1.95 -5.09 15.01
CA ASP A 88 -2.98 -6.13 14.98
C ASP A 88 -2.37 -7.51 14.69
N LYS A 89 -1.50 -7.63 13.69
CA LYS A 89 -0.81 -8.90 13.39
C LYS A 89 0.05 -9.44 14.53
N ILE A 90 0.64 -8.56 15.33
CA ILE A 90 1.48 -8.95 16.47
C ILE A 90 0.59 -9.39 17.65
N GLN A 91 -0.48 -8.66 17.93
CA GLN A 91 -1.39 -8.95 19.04
C GLN A 91 -2.30 -10.16 18.75
N ASN A 92 -2.81 -10.24 17.53
CA ASN A 92 -3.65 -11.31 17.00
C ASN A 92 -2.83 -12.10 15.98
N THR A 93 -1.85 -12.85 16.47
CA THR A 93 -1.03 -13.70 15.60
C THR A 93 -1.94 -14.67 14.85
N PRO A 94 -1.93 -14.67 13.49
CA PRO A 94 -2.77 -15.57 12.71
C PRO A 94 -2.49 -17.04 13.08
N GLU A 95 -3.53 -17.89 13.15
CA GLU A 95 -3.38 -19.33 13.46
C GLU A 95 -2.33 -20.02 12.55
N LYS A 96 -2.26 -19.61 11.28
CA LYS A 96 -1.25 -20.07 10.30
C LYS A 96 0.21 -19.82 10.72
N TRP A 97 0.44 -18.96 11.71
CA TRP A 97 1.75 -18.61 12.26
C TRP A 97 1.92 -19.08 13.71
N GLU A 98 1.07 -19.99 14.19
CA GLU A 98 1.18 -20.56 15.54
C GLU A 98 2.59 -21.11 15.82
N GLY A 99 3.10 -20.78 17.01
CA GLY A 99 4.45 -21.16 17.47
C GLY A 99 5.59 -20.25 17.00
N LEU A 100 5.35 -19.27 16.12
CA LEU A 100 6.38 -18.30 15.72
C LEU A 100 6.45 -17.12 16.69
N LYS A 101 7.63 -16.90 17.29
CA LYS A 101 7.91 -15.70 18.09
C LYS A 101 8.09 -14.49 17.18
N ILE A 102 7.01 -13.76 16.91
CA ILE A 102 7.04 -12.55 16.08
C ILE A 102 7.92 -11.48 16.72
N SER A 103 8.84 -10.91 15.95
CA SER A 103 9.65 -9.76 16.37
C SER A 103 8.99 -8.44 15.90
N PRO A 104 8.46 -7.60 16.82
CA PRO A 104 7.78 -6.36 16.45
C PRO A 104 8.65 -5.43 15.62
N ALA A 105 9.92 -5.27 16.04
CA ALA A 105 10.88 -4.39 15.39
C ALA A 105 11.11 -4.77 13.92
N LEU A 106 11.19 -6.06 13.61
CA LEU A 106 11.40 -6.53 12.23
C LEU A 106 10.20 -6.22 11.33
N PHE A 107 8.98 -6.45 11.83
CA PHE A 107 7.76 -6.18 11.08
C PHE A 107 7.55 -4.69 10.83
N TYR A 108 7.82 -3.85 11.83
CA TYR A 108 7.77 -2.39 11.66
C TYR A 108 8.86 -1.92 10.69
N CYS A 109 10.13 -2.28 10.92
CA CYS A 109 11.22 -1.86 10.04
C CYS A 109 11.01 -2.29 8.58
N ALA A 110 10.59 -3.53 8.34
CA ALA A 110 10.43 -4.00 6.97
C ALA A 110 9.19 -3.39 6.27
N SER A 111 8.07 -3.22 6.98
CA SER A 111 6.88 -2.59 6.38
C SER A 111 7.10 -1.09 6.10
N TYR A 112 7.79 -0.37 6.99
CA TYR A 112 8.14 1.04 6.74
C TYR A 112 9.29 1.22 5.75
N ALA A 113 10.13 0.21 5.53
CA ALA A 113 11.11 0.25 4.45
C ALA A 113 10.48 0.08 3.06
N TYR A 114 9.30 -0.56 2.98
CA TYR A 114 8.53 -0.69 1.74
C TYR A 114 7.80 0.59 1.36
N ILE A 115 7.17 1.24 2.35
CA ILE A 115 6.36 2.46 2.19
C ILE A 115 7.27 3.65 1.90
#